data_AF-A0A090MMW0-F1
#
_entry.id   AF-A0A090MMW0-F1
#
_cell.length_a   1.000
_cell.length_b   1.000
_cell.length_c   1.000
_cell.angle_alpha   90.00
_cell.angle_beta   90.00
_cell.angle_gamma   90.00
#
_symmetry.space_group_name_H-M   'P 1'
#
loop_
_entity.id
_entity.type
_entity.pdbx_description
1 polymer ?
#
loop_
_entity_poly.entity_id
_entity_poly.type
_entity_poly.pdbx_seq_one_letter_code
_entity_poly.pdbx_strand_id
1 'polypeptide(L)'
;MRQRLEDRRYSETFEFEHDNVPFTVTYGRNQPGFIQEVFINGGKIGSGLEVMVNDAATVISIALQSEVRPKELLKSMRRDPNGKLASPIGLILADMVKNDG
;
A
#
# COMPACT_ATOMS: atom_id res chain seq x y z
N MET A 1 8.66 6.20 17.15
CA MET A 1 7.53 5.73 17.98
C MET A 1 6.35 5.54 17.05
N ARG A 2 5.59 4.45 17.14
CA ARG A 2 4.44 4.20 16.25
C ARG A 2 3.27 5.09 16.66
N GLN A 3 2.72 5.88 15.75
CA GLN A 3 1.52 6.67 15.98
C GLN A 3 0.30 5.74 15.97
N ARG A 4 -0.45 5.69 17.08
CA ARG A 4 -1.70 4.92 17.17
C ARG A 4 -2.80 5.67 16.45
N LEU A 5 -3.47 5.01 15.51
CA LEU A 5 -4.67 5.53 14.86
C LEU A 5 -5.89 5.38 15.74
N GLU A 6 -6.88 6.26 15.52
CA GLU A 6 -8.18 6.17 16.15
C GLU A 6 -8.89 4.87 15.74
N ASP A 7 -9.65 4.29 16.68
CA ASP A 7 -10.37 3.05 16.47
C ASP A 7 -11.42 3.19 15.35
N ARG A 8 -11.98 4.40 15.18
CA ARG A 8 -12.81 4.77 14.03
C ARG A 8 -12.06 5.79 13.18
N ARG A 9 -11.73 5.41 11.96
CA ARG A 9 -10.99 6.24 11.00
C ARG A 9 -11.62 6.19 9.62
N TYR A 10 -11.38 7.22 8.81
CA TYR A 10 -11.80 7.19 7.42
C TYR A 10 -10.99 6.11 6.67
N SER A 11 -11.70 5.31 5.87
CA SER A 11 -11.10 4.33 5.00
C SER A 11 -11.76 4.35 3.65
N GLU A 12 -10.96 4.20 2.60
CA GLU A 12 -11.43 4.06 1.22
C GLU A 12 -10.94 2.75 0.65
N THR A 13 -11.82 2.06 -0.07
CA THR A 13 -11.54 0.79 -0.72
C THR A 13 -11.73 0.94 -2.21
N PHE A 14 -10.80 0.43 -2.99
CA PHE A 14 -10.87 0.43 -4.44
C PHE A 14 -10.21 -0.84 -4.99
N GLU A 15 -10.42 -1.07 -6.28
CA GLU A 15 -9.86 -2.22 -6.99
C GLU A 15 -8.91 -1.75 -8.08
N PHE A 16 -7.87 -2.54 -8.33
CA PHE A 16 -6.99 -2.35 -9.47
C PHE A 16 -6.46 -3.69 -9.96
N GLU A 17 -5.87 -3.71 -11.15
CA GLU A 17 -5.27 -4.90 -11.75
C GLU A 17 -3.78 -4.69 -11.97
N HIS A 18 -2.98 -5.73 -11.68
CA HIS A 18 -1.57 -5.81 -12.03
C HIS A 18 -1.24 -7.21 -12.53
N ASP A 19 -0.61 -7.31 -13.70
CA ASP A 19 -0.28 -8.58 -14.37
C ASP A 19 -1.46 -9.56 -14.50
N ASN A 20 -2.66 -9.05 -14.87
CA ASN A 20 -3.93 -9.79 -14.95
C ASN A 20 -4.41 -10.40 -13.62
N VAL A 21 -3.91 -9.89 -12.49
CA VAL A 21 -4.37 -10.25 -11.16
C VAL A 21 -5.15 -9.07 -10.58
N PRO A 22 -6.44 -9.25 -10.24
CA PRO A 22 -7.21 -8.23 -9.55
C PRO A 22 -6.79 -8.16 -8.08
N PHE A 23 -6.73 -6.93 -7.57
CA PHE A 23 -6.44 -6.62 -6.18
C PHE A 23 -7.50 -5.68 -5.63
N THR A 24 -7.92 -5.94 -4.39
CA THR A 24 -8.73 -5.03 -3.59
C THR A 24 -7.83 -4.38 -2.56
N VAL A 25 -7.80 -3.05 -2.54
CA VAL A 25 -6.94 -2.25 -1.65
C VAL A 25 -7.81 -1.36 -0.77
N THR A 26 -7.44 -1.26 0.51
CA THR A 26 -8.05 -0.33 1.45
C THR A 26 -6.98 0.57 2.08
N TYR A 27 -7.17 1.88 2.01
CA TYR A 27 -6.36 2.85 2.75
C TYR A 27 -7.06 3.25 4.05
N GLY A 28 -6.30 3.31 5.15
CA GLY A 28 -6.74 3.92 6.40
C GLY A 28 -6.08 5.28 6.58
N ARG A 29 -6.86 6.32 6.87
CA ARG A 29 -6.37 7.70 7.02
C ARG A 29 -6.46 8.20 8.46
N ASN A 30 -5.54 9.08 8.87
CA ASN A 30 -5.66 9.82 10.13
C ASN A 30 -6.61 11.03 9.99
N GLN A 31 -6.89 11.74 11.10
CA GLN A 31 -7.77 12.93 11.09
C GLN A 31 -7.32 14.02 10.10
N PRO A 32 -6.02 14.36 9.97
CA PRO A 32 -5.56 15.28 8.93
C PRO A 32 -5.76 14.78 7.49
N GLY A 33 -6.09 13.49 7.29
CA GLY A 33 -6.35 12.90 5.99
C GLY A 33 -5.14 12.20 5.35
N PHE A 34 -3.99 12.10 6.04
CA PHE A 34 -2.85 11.35 5.52
C PHE A 34 -3.09 9.86 5.57
N ILE A 35 -2.59 9.14 4.56
CA ILE A 35 -2.64 7.68 4.52
C ILE A 35 -1.67 7.15 5.57
N GLN A 36 -2.15 6.24 6.42
CA GLN A 36 -1.39 5.68 7.54
C GLN A 36 -1.39 4.16 7.55
N GLU A 37 -2.32 3.52 6.84
CA GLU A 37 -2.37 2.07 6.69
C GLU A 37 -2.79 1.70 5.28
N VAL A 38 -2.36 0.51 4.87
CA VAL A 38 -2.82 -0.14 3.67
C VAL A 38 -3.07 -1.61 3.92
N PHE A 39 -4.18 -2.09 3.38
CA PHE A 39 -4.53 -3.50 3.28
C PHE A 39 -4.69 -3.82 1.82
N ILE A 40 -4.24 -5.00 1.40
CA ILE A 40 -4.38 -5.46 0.03
C ILE A 40 -4.63 -6.95 0.02
N ASN A 41 -5.64 -7.36 -0.74
CA ASN A 41 -5.94 -8.75 -1.04
C ASN A 41 -5.94 -8.95 -2.55
N GLY A 42 -5.40 -10.09 -3.00
CA GLY A 42 -5.41 -10.47 -4.40
C GLY A 42 -4.46 -11.63 -4.67
N GLY A 43 -4.58 -12.21 -5.87
CA GLY A 43 -3.95 -13.48 -6.19
C GLY A 43 -4.74 -14.69 -5.66
N LYS A 44 -4.22 -15.89 -5.96
CA LYS A 44 -4.85 -17.13 -5.51
C LYS A 44 -4.63 -17.30 -4.00
N ILE A 45 -5.66 -17.73 -3.28
CA ILE A 45 -5.57 -18.05 -1.85
C ILE A 45 -4.47 -19.11 -1.59
N GLY A 46 -3.61 -18.84 -0.63
CA GLY A 46 -2.43 -19.61 -0.27
C GLY A 46 -1.24 -19.45 -1.22
N SER A 47 -1.32 -18.55 -2.21
CA SER A 47 -0.20 -18.31 -3.13
C SER A 47 0.87 -17.44 -2.49
N GLY A 48 2.12 -17.61 -2.94
CA GLY A 48 3.22 -16.75 -2.51
C GLY A 48 2.97 -15.27 -2.80
N LEU A 49 2.24 -14.94 -3.89
CA LEU A 49 1.87 -13.58 -4.21
C LEU A 49 0.93 -12.97 -3.17
N GLU A 50 -0.14 -13.68 -2.80
CA GLU A 50 -1.09 -13.23 -1.77
C GLU A 50 -0.38 -12.99 -0.45
N VAL A 51 0.46 -13.94 -0.02
CA VAL A 51 1.21 -13.85 1.25
C VAL A 51 2.18 -12.66 1.24
N MET A 52 3.02 -12.56 0.20
CA MET A 52 4.02 -11.49 0.11
C MET A 52 3.39 -10.10 0.05
N VAL A 53 2.25 -9.96 -0.63
CA VAL A 53 1.54 -8.69 -0.75
C VAL A 53 0.91 -8.28 0.59
N ASN A 54 0.32 -9.22 1.33
CA ASN A 54 -0.21 -8.97 2.67
C ASN A 54 0.90 -8.59 3.68
N ASP A 55 2.01 -9.32 3.67
CA ASP A 55 3.16 -9.03 4.53
C ASP A 55 3.75 -7.65 4.22
N ALA A 56 3.92 -7.33 2.93
CA ALA A 56 4.40 -6.02 2.51
C ALA A 56 3.46 -4.90 2.95
N ALA A 57 2.14 -5.08 2.82
CA ALA A 57 1.14 -4.11 3.27
C ALA A 57 1.21 -3.84 4.78
N THR A 58 1.44 -4.89 5.56
CA THR A 58 1.63 -4.81 7.01
C THR A 58 2.89 -3.99 7.35
N VAL A 59 4.02 -4.28 6.69
CA VAL A 59 5.27 -3.53 6.91
C VAL A 59 5.14 -2.07 6.48
N ILE A 60 4.47 -1.80 5.36
CA ILE A 60 4.21 -0.43 4.88
C ILE A 60 3.38 0.33 5.91
N SER A 61 2.29 -0.26 6.41
CA SER A 61 1.45 0.36 7.45
C SER A 61 2.25 0.74 8.70
N ILE A 62 3.15 -0.14 9.15
CA ILE A 62 4.04 0.15 10.30
C ILE A 62 4.99 1.30 9.97
N ALA A 63 5.54 1.36 8.75
CA ALA A 63 6.43 2.42 8.32
C ALA A 63 5.71 3.78 8.25
N LEU A 64 4.51 3.83 7.66
CA LEU A 64 3.69 5.04 7.56
C LEU A 64 3.38 5.62 8.94
N GLN A 65 3.01 4.76 9.89
CA GLN A 65 2.75 5.15 11.29
C GLN A 65 4.02 5.53 12.06
N SER A 66 5.20 5.27 11.49
CA SER A 66 6.49 5.71 12.00
C SER A 66 7.02 6.92 11.23
N GLU A 67 6.13 7.70 10.61
CA GLU A 67 6.40 8.95 9.89
C GLU A 67 7.20 8.78 8.59
N VAL A 68 7.33 7.54 8.08
CA VAL A 68 7.92 7.30 6.76
C VAL A 68 6.90 7.67 5.70
N ARG A 69 7.25 8.55 4.76
CA ARG A 69 6.32 8.97 3.72
C ARG A 69 6.25 7.95 2.57
N PRO A 70 5.09 7.79 1.89
CA PRO A 70 4.96 6.89 0.75
C PRO A 70 6.05 7.08 -0.33
N LYS A 71 6.43 8.34 -0.62
CA LYS A 71 7.49 8.66 -1.59
C LYS A 71 8.86 8.09 -1.22
N GLU A 72 9.15 7.93 0.07
CA GLU A 72 10.43 7.41 0.56
C GLU A 72 10.51 5.90 0.47
N LEU A 73 9.37 5.22 0.45
CA LEU A 73 9.28 3.80 0.15
C LEU A 73 9.30 3.57 -1.36
N LEU A 74 8.56 4.39 -2.12
CA LEU A 74 8.44 4.29 -3.57
C LEU A 74 9.79 4.34 -4.30
N LYS A 75 10.71 5.20 -3.85
CA LYS A 75 12.06 5.32 -4.45
C LYS A 75 12.86 4.01 -4.41
N SER A 76 12.52 3.10 -3.50
CA SER A 76 13.20 1.81 -3.32
C SER A 76 12.51 0.68 -4.09
N MET A 77 11.36 0.94 -4.71
CA MET A 77 10.60 -0.08 -5.44
C MET A 77 11.25 -0.41 -6.78
N ARG A 78 11.21 -1.71 -7.12
CA ARG A 78 11.82 -2.22 -8.34
C ARG A 78 11.00 -1.82 -9.56
N ARG A 79 11.72 -1.60 -10.65
CA ARG A 79 11.16 -1.31 -11.97
C ARG A 79 11.46 -2.45 -12.93
N ASP A 80 10.56 -2.65 -13.89
CA ASP A 80 10.75 -3.55 -15.01
C ASP A 80 11.78 -2.96 -16.01
N PRO A 81 12.17 -3.71 -17.05
CA PRO A 81 13.09 -3.22 -18.08
C PRO A 81 12.58 -1.98 -18.85
N ASN A 82 11.27 -1.72 -18.84
CA ASN A 82 10.65 -0.55 -19.46
C ASN A 82 10.55 0.66 -18.52
N GLY A 83 11.09 0.54 -17.29
CA GLY A 83 11.05 1.58 -16.27
C GLY A 83 9.73 1.69 -15.50
N LYS A 84 8.75 0.81 -15.73
CA LYS A 84 7.48 0.76 -15.00
C LYS A 84 7.66 0.08 -13.65
N LEU A 85 6.82 0.39 -12.67
CA LEU A 85 6.84 -0.29 -11.38
C LEU A 85 6.51 -1.78 -11.59
N ALA A 86 7.36 -2.65 -11.05
CA ALA A 86 7.32 -4.09 -11.34
C ALA A 86 6.40 -4.88 -10.40
N SER A 87 5.82 -4.25 -9.38
CA SER A 87 5.01 -4.93 -8.37
C SER A 87 3.72 -4.16 -8.05
N PRO A 88 2.67 -4.85 -7.60
CA PRO A 88 1.43 -4.21 -7.14
C PRO A 88 1.70 -3.23 -6.00
N ILE A 89 2.64 -3.56 -5.11
CA ILE A 89 3.07 -2.68 -4.01
C ILE A 89 3.70 -1.38 -4.53
N GLY A 90 4.51 -1.46 -5.59
CA GLY A 90 5.08 -0.28 -6.23
C GLY A 90 3.99 0.64 -6.77
N LEU A 91 3.00 0.09 -7.46
CA LEU A 91 1.86 0.85 -7.99
C LEU A 91 1.05 1.51 -6.89
N ILE A 92 0.77 0.79 -5.79
CA ILE A 92 0.07 1.32 -4.62
C ILE A 92 0.84 2.47 -3.99
N LEU A 93 2.15 2.35 -3.78
CA LEU A 93 2.95 3.44 -3.24
C LEU A 93 2.94 4.67 -4.17
N ALA A 94 2.91 4.46 -5.49
CA ALA A 94 2.80 5.55 -6.46
C ALA A 94 1.41 6.21 -6.43
N ASP A 95 0.36 5.44 -6.20
CA ASP A 95 -0.99 5.95 -6.01
C ASP A 95 -1.11 6.74 -4.70
N MET A 96 -0.61 6.20 -3.59
CA MET A 96 -0.55 6.92 -2.31
C MET A 96 0.16 8.27 -2.46
N VAL A 97 1.29 8.35 -3.17
CA VAL A 97 1.99 9.63 -3.40
C VAL A 97 1.12 10.68 -4.10
N LYS A 98 0.16 10.26 -4.93
CA LYS A 98 -0.78 11.18 -5.61
C LYS A 98 -1.97 11.56 -4.74
N ASN A 99 -2.38 10.68 -3.84
CA ASN A 99 -3.61 10.79 -3.04
C ASN A 99 -3.36 11.10 -1.55
N ASP A 100 -2.10 11.24 -1.12
CA ASP A 100 -1.75 11.74 0.21
C ASP A 100 -2.09 13.24 0.25
N GLY A 101 -2.77 13.66 1.32
CA GLY A 101 -3.35 15.01 1.48
C GLY A 101 -2.36 16.17 1.36
#